data_AF-A0A1V3HD93-F1
#
_entry.id   AF-A0A1V3HD93-F1
#
_cell.length_a   1.000
_cell.length_b   1.000
_cell.length_c   1.000
_cell.angle_alpha   90.00
_cell.angle_beta   90.00
_cell.angle_gamma   90.00
#
_symmetry.space_group_name_H-M   'P 1'
#
loop_
_entity.id
_entity.type
_entity.pdbx_description
1 polymer ?
#
loop_
_entity_poly.entity_id
_entity_poly.type
_entity_poly.pdbx_seq_one_letter_code
_entity_poly.pdbx_strand_id
1 'polypeptide(L)'
;MKLKRQTWNNILIFSVVIFFGLMLLPDYLRYQRQSNAMPEGVIALVDSRSEVLSLRFAHLTLTRTLDGWQTDKPLVISPTELAQRWLGLAGTQVDEATLQSLRPQLTAPRTLELTRSPDKEPIRITYYQQPQFWLMQNEQGQWLAVSVDRRYLFPLTKS
;
A
#
# COMPACT_ATOMS: atom_id res chain seq x y z
N MET A 1 -14.85 21.20 -32.57
CA MET A 1 -15.35 20.29 -31.51
C MET A 1 -15.12 20.93 -30.15
N LYS A 2 -16.19 21.31 -29.44
CA LYS A 2 -16.11 21.97 -28.12
C LYS A 2 -15.82 20.91 -27.05
N LEU A 3 -14.56 20.75 -26.65
CA LEU A 3 -14.23 19.93 -25.48
C LEU A 3 -14.78 20.60 -24.22
N LYS A 4 -15.61 19.85 -23.48
CA LYS A 4 -16.30 20.28 -22.26
C LYS A 4 -15.29 20.78 -21.21
N ARG A 5 -15.52 21.98 -20.68
CA ARG A 5 -14.74 22.65 -19.60
C ARG A 5 -14.48 21.77 -18.37
N GLN A 6 -15.26 20.71 -18.18
CA GLN A 6 -15.19 19.81 -17.01
C GLN A 6 -13.94 18.90 -17.01
N THR A 7 -13.38 18.58 -18.18
CA THR A 7 -12.16 17.74 -18.27
C THR A 7 -10.92 18.50 -17.81
N TRP A 8 -10.89 19.84 -17.97
CA TRP A 8 -9.74 20.67 -17.60
C TRP A 8 -9.55 20.84 -16.10
N ASN A 9 -10.63 20.90 -15.31
CA ASN A 9 -10.52 20.94 -13.85
C ASN A 9 -9.95 19.64 -13.28
N ASN A 10 -10.36 18.49 -13.81
CA ASN A 10 -9.79 17.21 -13.38
C ASN A 10 -8.31 17.09 -13.74
N ILE A 11 -7.89 17.61 -14.91
CA ILE A 11 -6.48 17.63 -15.30
C ILE A 11 -5.67 18.56 -14.39
N LEU A 12 -6.21 19.74 -14.05
CA LEU A 12 -5.56 20.67 -13.11
C LEU A 12 -5.42 20.06 -11.71
N ILE A 13 -6.48 19.44 -11.18
CA ILE A 13 -6.43 18.76 -9.87
C ILE A 13 -5.45 17.59 -9.91
N PHE A 14 -5.46 16.79 -10.99
CA PHE A 14 -4.56 15.64 -11.14
C PHE A 14 -3.09 16.07 -11.25
N SER A 15 -2.80 17.14 -11.98
CA SER A 15 -1.46 17.73 -12.05
C SER A 15 -1.00 18.30 -10.70
N VAL A 16 -1.89 18.93 -9.93
CA VAL A 16 -1.55 19.45 -8.60
C VAL A 16 -1.29 18.30 -7.61
N VAL A 17 -2.11 17.25 -7.61
CA VAL A 17 -1.91 16.06 -6.76
C VAL A 17 -0.63 15.30 -7.13
N ILE A 18 -0.35 15.13 -8.43
CA ILE A 18 0.92 14.54 -8.89
C ILE A 18 2.10 15.42 -8.50
N PHE A 19 2.00 16.74 -8.63
CA PHE A 19 3.06 17.66 -8.29
C PHE A 19 3.35 17.67 -6.79
N PHE A 20 2.32 17.71 -5.94
CA PHE A 20 2.47 17.52 -4.49
C PHE A 20 3.05 16.14 -4.15
N GLY A 21 2.60 15.09 -4.84
CA GLY A 21 3.14 13.74 -4.68
C GLY A 21 4.63 13.65 -5.04
N LEU A 22 5.06 14.30 -6.13
CA LEU A 22 6.45 14.33 -6.58
C LEU A 22 7.32 15.27 -5.74
N MET A 23 6.76 16.34 -5.17
CA MET A 23 7.46 17.27 -4.30
C MET A 23 7.74 16.67 -2.92
N LEU A 24 6.88 15.76 -2.42
CA LEU A 24 7.05 15.05 -1.14
C LEU A 24 7.84 13.73 -1.28
N LEU A 25 7.94 13.16 -2.49
CA LEU A 25 8.66 11.90 -2.75
C LEU A 25 10.17 11.94 -2.44
N PRO A 26 10.94 13.00 -2.77
CA PRO A 26 12.38 13.02 -2.50
C PRO A 26 12.71 13.12 -1.01
N ASP A 27 11.85 13.77 -0.20
CA ASP A 27 12.02 13.78 1.26
C ASP A 27 11.74 12.39 1.85
N TYR A 28 10.68 11.69 1.44
CA TYR A 28 10.38 10.33 1.90
C TYR A 28 11.51 9.32 1.61
N LEU A 29 12.14 9.43 0.43
CA LEU A 29 13.29 8.58 0.05
C LEU A 29 14.59 8.96 0.80
N ARG A 30 14.72 10.20 1.29
CA ARG A 30 15.86 10.64 2.13
C ARG A 30 15.67 10.21 3.59
N TYR A 31 14.45 10.29 4.14
CA TYR A 31 14.12 9.76 5.47
C TYR A 31 14.41 8.26 5.60
N GLN A 32 14.14 7.48 4.55
CA GLN A 32 14.40 6.03 4.54
C GLN A 32 15.90 5.67 4.61
N ARG A 33 16.81 6.61 4.33
CA ARG A 33 18.27 6.39 4.39
C ARG A 33 18.96 6.99 5.62
N GLN A 34 18.31 7.87 6.38
CA GLN A 34 18.99 8.65 7.42
C GLN A 34 18.41 8.55 8.84
N SER A 35 17.25 7.92 9.05
CA SER A 35 16.71 7.80 10.41
C SER A 35 15.76 6.61 10.54
N ASN A 36 16.17 5.58 11.29
CA ASN A 36 15.32 4.51 11.82
C ASN A 36 14.27 5.01 12.85
N ALA A 37 13.97 6.31 12.88
CA ALA A 37 12.94 6.89 13.71
C ALA A 37 11.78 7.28 12.79
N MET A 38 10.77 6.41 12.70
CA MET A 38 9.48 6.80 12.16
C MET A 38 8.91 7.93 13.04
N PRO A 39 8.19 8.90 12.47
CA PRO A 39 7.50 9.92 13.26
C PRO A 39 6.63 9.26 14.34
N GLU A 40 6.51 9.87 15.51
CA GLU A 40 5.66 9.36 16.58
C GLU A 40 4.23 9.11 16.06
N GLY A 41 3.71 7.92 16.32
CA GLY A 41 2.39 7.49 15.84
C GLY A 41 2.35 6.98 14.39
N VAL A 42 3.49 6.83 13.71
CA VAL A 42 3.57 6.16 12.40
C VAL A 42 4.15 4.76 12.57
N ILE A 43 3.44 3.75 12.07
CA ILE A 43 3.86 2.35 12.12
C ILE A 43 3.96 1.76 10.71
N ALA A 44 4.86 0.79 10.53
CA ALA A 44 5.03 0.07 9.27
C ALA A 44 4.00 -1.05 9.13
N LEU A 45 3.63 -1.36 7.89
CA LEU A 45 2.83 -2.55 7.59
C LEU A 45 3.66 -3.84 7.74
N VAL A 46 4.92 -3.77 7.31
CA VAL A 46 5.91 -4.86 7.36
C VAL A 46 7.22 -4.31 7.88
N ASP A 47 7.73 -4.90 8.95
CA ASP A 47 8.93 -4.47 9.65
C ASP A 47 10.20 -4.87 8.85
N SER A 48 10.35 -6.18 8.58
CA SER A 48 11.51 -6.73 7.86
C SER A 48 11.20 -7.04 6.40
N ARG A 49 11.37 -6.05 5.52
CA ARG A 49 11.14 -6.18 4.06
C ARG A 49 12.09 -7.17 3.37
N SER A 50 13.32 -7.28 3.88
CA SER A 50 14.40 -8.11 3.30
C SER A 50 14.15 -9.61 3.44
N GLU A 51 13.31 -10.02 4.39
CA GLU A 51 13.00 -11.42 4.68
C GLU A 51 11.78 -11.94 3.92
N VAL A 52 11.06 -11.09 3.18
CA VAL A 52 9.85 -11.50 2.51
C VAL A 52 10.17 -12.27 1.23
N LEU A 53 9.61 -13.48 1.12
CA LEU A 53 9.73 -14.38 -0.02
C LEU A 53 8.52 -14.31 -0.94
N SER A 54 7.31 -14.14 -0.39
CA SER A 54 6.12 -13.99 -1.21
C SER A 54 5.04 -13.12 -0.57
N LEU A 55 4.23 -12.53 -1.44
CA LEU A 55 3.04 -11.73 -1.11
C LEU A 55 1.87 -12.32 -1.90
N ARG A 56 0.98 -13.03 -1.22
CA ARG A 56 -0.19 -13.68 -1.82
C ARG A 56 -1.44 -12.87 -1.54
N PHE A 57 -2.06 -12.37 -2.60
CA PHE A 57 -3.35 -11.70 -2.58
C PHE A 57 -4.42 -12.65 -3.08
N ALA A 58 -5.70 -12.31 -2.88
CA ALA A 58 -6.83 -13.11 -3.35
C ALA A 58 -6.83 -13.38 -4.87
N HIS A 59 -6.20 -12.51 -5.67
CA HIS A 59 -6.25 -12.57 -7.13
C HIS A 59 -4.88 -12.53 -7.80
N LEU A 60 -3.78 -12.39 -7.05
CA LEU A 60 -2.43 -12.37 -7.60
C LEU A 60 -1.45 -12.84 -6.53
N THR A 61 -0.34 -13.42 -6.98
CA THR A 61 0.77 -13.80 -6.11
C THR A 61 2.03 -13.12 -6.61
N LEU A 62 2.79 -12.54 -5.71
CA LEU A 62 4.13 -12.05 -5.97
C LEU A 62 5.12 -12.98 -5.27
N THR A 63 6.10 -13.48 -6.00
CA THR A 63 7.14 -14.37 -5.46
C THR A 63 8.50 -13.78 -5.77
N ARG A 64 9.37 -13.76 -4.77
CA ARG A 64 10.75 -13.29 -4.91
C ARG A 64 11.61 -14.40 -5.49
N THR A 65 12.30 -14.09 -6.58
CA THR A 65 13.24 -14.96 -7.28
C THR A 65 14.62 -14.31 -7.36
N LEU A 66 15.60 -14.99 -7.95
CA LEU A 66 16.95 -14.44 -8.15
C LEU A 66 16.93 -13.20 -9.06
N ASP A 67 16.04 -13.18 -10.05
CA ASP A 67 15.88 -12.07 -11.01
C ASP A 67 14.97 -10.94 -10.50
N GLY A 68 14.56 -11.01 -9.23
CA GLY A 68 13.63 -10.06 -8.59
C GLY A 68 12.25 -10.65 -8.36
N TRP A 69 11.25 -9.80 -8.17
CA TRP A 69 9.88 -10.26 -7.94
C TRP A 69 9.21 -10.66 -9.26
N GLN A 70 8.53 -11.79 -9.23
CA GLN A 70 7.71 -12.31 -10.31
C GLN A 70 6.26 -12.40 -9.86
N THR A 71 5.36 -12.52 -10.83
CA THR A 71 3.92 -12.63 -10.58
C THR A 71 3.30 -13.71 -11.45
N ASP A 72 2.21 -14.28 -10.96
CA ASP A 72 1.38 -15.25 -11.68
C ASP A 72 0.42 -14.59 -12.70
N LYS A 73 0.21 -13.27 -12.63
CA LYS A 73 -0.72 -12.54 -13.49
C LYS A 73 -0.10 -11.33 -14.18
N PRO A 74 -0.56 -10.96 -15.39
CA PRO A 74 -0.07 -9.77 -16.06
C PRO A 74 -0.39 -8.51 -15.23
N LEU A 75 0.65 -7.73 -14.94
CA LEU A 75 0.57 -6.45 -14.23
C LEU A 75 0.88 -5.30 -15.19
N VAL A 76 0.27 -4.14 -14.93
CA VAL A 76 0.55 -2.91 -15.69
C VAL A 76 1.91 -2.31 -15.31
N ILE A 77 2.38 -2.58 -14.08
CA ILE A 77 3.69 -2.17 -13.56
C ILE A 77 4.56 -3.40 -13.30
N SER A 78 5.86 -3.17 -13.06
CA SER A 78 6.76 -4.28 -12.71
C SER A 78 6.33 -4.96 -11.39
N PRO A 79 6.43 -6.29 -11.27
CA PRO A 79 6.06 -6.97 -10.02
C PRO A 79 6.95 -6.55 -8.85
N THR A 80 8.21 -6.20 -9.12
CA THR A 80 9.15 -5.66 -8.12
C THR A 80 8.67 -4.33 -7.58
N GLU A 81 8.22 -3.43 -8.44
CA GLU A 81 7.65 -2.16 -8.00
C GLU A 81 6.40 -2.38 -7.15
N LEU A 82 5.49 -3.27 -7.57
CA LEU A 82 4.29 -3.58 -6.78
C LEU A 82 4.65 -4.13 -5.39
N ALA A 83 5.58 -5.08 -5.31
CA ALA A 83 6.05 -5.64 -4.05
C ALA A 83 6.67 -4.55 -3.15
N GLN A 84 7.53 -3.70 -3.71
CA GLN A 84 8.15 -2.59 -2.99
C GLN A 84 7.12 -1.58 -2.47
N ARG A 85 6.05 -1.31 -3.23
CA ARG A 85 4.97 -0.43 -2.77
C ARG A 85 4.28 -0.98 -1.53
N TRP A 86 3.95 -2.27 -1.53
CA TRP A 86 3.29 -2.95 -0.42
C TRP A 86 4.19 -3.10 0.81
N LEU A 87 5.42 -3.57 0.64
CA LEU A 87 6.42 -3.64 1.71
C LEU A 87 6.78 -2.25 2.23
N GLY A 88 6.69 -1.25 1.35
CA GLY A 88 6.94 0.16 1.57
C GLY A 88 5.94 0.89 2.45
N LEU A 89 4.79 0.27 2.73
CA LEU A 89 3.67 0.93 3.39
C LEU A 89 3.96 1.24 4.85
N ALA A 90 3.68 2.49 5.20
CA ALA A 90 3.63 3.01 6.55
C ALA A 90 2.40 3.91 6.67
N GLY A 91 1.84 3.99 7.86
CA GLY A 91 0.63 4.75 8.12
C GLY A 91 0.52 5.18 9.56
N THR A 92 -0.45 6.04 9.83
CA THR A 92 -0.73 6.50 11.19
C THR A 92 -1.39 5.37 11.97
N GLN A 93 -0.87 5.07 13.15
CA GLN A 93 -1.47 4.12 14.07
C GLN A 93 -2.88 4.57 14.43
N VAL A 94 -3.83 3.65 14.33
CA VAL A 94 -5.23 3.86 14.67
C VAL A 94 -5.46 3.29 16.06
N ASP A 95 -5.91 4.13 16.98
CA ASP A 95 -6.28 3.71 18.33
C ASP A 95 -7.60 2.94 18.36
N GLU A 96 -7.89 2.31 19.50
CA GLU A 96 -9.07 1.47 19.64
C GLU A 96 -10.38 2.28 19.54
N ALA A 97 -10.40 3.51 20.05
CA ALA A 97 -11.56 4.40 19.97
C ALA A 97 -11.92 4.74 18.52
N THR A 98 -10.92 5.10 17.71
CA THR A 98 -11.09 5.36 16.28
C THR A 98 -11.48 4.09 15.55
N LEU A 99 -10.88 2.94 15.86
CA LEU A 99 -11.25 1.65 15.28
C LEU A 99 -12.73 1.29 15.52
N GLN A 100 -13.22 1.50 16.74
CA GLN A 100 -14.64 1.26 17.08
C GLN A 100 -15.58 2.15 16.26
N SER A 101 -15.21 3.42 16.03
CA SER A 101 -15.99 4.33 15.17
C SER A 101 -15.99 3.92 13.70
N LEU A 102 -14.91 3.27 13.24
CA LEU A 102 -14.75 2.83 11.86
C LEU A 102 -15.38 1.46 11.58
N ARG A 103 -15.47 0.57 12.58
CA ARG A 103 -16.06 -0.78 12.46
C ARG A 103 -17.35 -0.87 11.62
N PRO A 104 -18.38 -0.03 11.81
CA PRO A 104 -19.61 -0.12 11.00
C PRO A 104 -19.38 0.15 9.51
N GLN A 105 -18.29 0.82 9.14
CA GLN A 105 -17.93 1.17 7.76
C GLN A 105 -16.96 0.14 7.13
N LEU A 106 -16.42 -0.79 7.93
CA LEU A 106 -15.48 -1.83 7.48
C LEU A 106 -16.23 -2.97 6.79
N THR A 107 -16.68 -2.70 5.57
CA THR A 107 -17.34 -3.68 4.71
C THR A 107 -16.32 -4.28 3.74
N ALA A 108 -16.35 -5.60 3.55
CA ALA A 108 -15.45 -6.38 2.68
C ALA A 108 -13.96 -6.40 3.10
N PRO A 109 -13.59 -7.18 4.13
CA PRO A 109 -12.19 -7.43 4.46
C PRO A 109 -11.47 -8.12 3.29
N ARG A 110 -10.23 -7.72 3.06
CA ARG A 110 -9.31 -8.42 2.16
C ARG A 110 -8.07 -8.85 2.92
N THR A 111 -7.47 -9.92 2.47
CA THR A 111 -6.29 -10.51 3.12
C THR A 111 -5.12 -10.53 2.14
N LEU A 112 -3.97 -10.16 2.66
CA LEU A 112 -2.65 -10.33 2.08
C LEU A 112 -1.90 -11.32 2.97
N GLU A 113 -1.39 -12.38 2.39
CA GLU A 113 -0.54 -13.32 3.10
C GLU A 113 0.92 -13.07 2.73
N LEU A 114 1.75 -12.97 3.76
CA LEU A 114 3.16 -12.66 3.66
C LEU A 114 3.95 -13.86 4.16
N THR A 115 4.76 -14.47 3.30
CA THR A 115 5.63 -15.59 3.68
C THR A 115 7.07 -15.11 3.78
N ARG A 116 7.72 -15.36 4.92
CA ARG A 116 9.16 -15.06 5.14
C ARG A 116 10.08 -16.27 4.98
N SER A 117 9.56 -17.46 5.26
CA SER A 117 10.28 -18.70 5.11
C SER A 117 9.29 -19.78 4.66
N PRO A 118 9.69 -20.71 3.77
CA PRO A 118 8.83 -21.83 3.39
C PRO A 118 8.37 -22.68 4.59
N ASP A 119 9.13 -22.69 5.69
CA ASP A 119 8.84 -23.49 6.88
C ASP A 119 8.01 -22.74 7.93
N LYS A 120 7.71 -21.45 7.73
CA LYS A 120 6.93 -20.62 8.66
C LYS A 120 5.53 -20.39 8.13
N GLU A 121 4.56 -20.31 9.04
CA GLU A 121 3.20 -19.95 8.67
C GLU A 121 3.16 -18.55 8.02
N PRO A 122 2.35 -18.37 6.95
CA PRO A 122 2.16 -17.07 6.34
C PRO A 122 1.52 -16.09 7.32
N ILE A 123 2.10 -14.90 7.42
CA ILE A 123 1.57 -13.80 8.20
C ILE A 123 0.38 -13.21 7.44
N ARG A 124 -0.78 -13.09 8.09
CA ARG A 124 -1.99 -12.56 7.46
C ARG A 124 -2.18 -11.09 7.81
N ILE A 125 -2.09 -10.24 6.79
CA ILE A 125 -2.37 -8.81 6.84
C ILE A 125 -3.79 -8.60 6.34
N THR A 126 -4.66 -8.06 7.19
CA THR A 126 -6.04 -7.71 6.80
C THR A 126 -6.09 -6.25 6.41
N TYR A 127 -6.74 -5.93 5.29
CA TYR A 127 -6.93 -4.55 4.87
C TYR A 127 -8.35 -4.29 4.38
N TYR A 128 -8.82 -3.08 4.66
CA TYR A 128 -10.11 -2.55 4.24
C TYR A 128 -9.87 -1.33 3.35
N GLN A 129 -10.61 -1.29 2.24
CA GLN A 129 -10.59 -0.16 1.35
C GLN A 129 -11.68 0.84 1.77
N GLN A 130 -11.30 2.07 2.13
CA GLN A 130 -12.22 3.18 2.33
C GLN A 130 -12.10 4.18 1.17
N PRO A 131 -13.07 5.11 0.99
CA PRO A 131 -13.01 6.10 -0.08
C PRO A 131 -11.81 7.05 -0.01
N GLN A 132 -11.34 7.36 1.20
CA GLN A 132 -10.30 8.36 1.45
C GLN A 132 -8.96 7.76 1.90
N PHE A 133 -8.97 6.56 2.48
CA PHE A 133 -7.78 5.90 3.03
C PHE A 133 -7.95 4.37 3.01
N TRP A 134 -6.89 3.67 3.40
CA TRP A 134 -6.89 2.23 3.63
C TRP A 134 -6.69 1.99 5.10
N LEU A 135 -7.52 1.13 5.70
CA LEU A 135 -7.29 0.65 7.06
C LEU A 135 -6.63 -0.72 6.95
N MET A 136 -5.44 -0.88 7.50
CA MET A 136 -4.68 -2.12 7.43
C MET A 136 -4.28 -2.60 8.82
N GLN A 137 -4.22 -3.90 9.01
CA GLN A 137 -3.66 -4.53 10.19
C GLN A 137 -2.27 -5.04 9.83
N ASN A 138 -1.24 -4.53 10.51
CA ASN A 138 0.13 -5.00 10.31
C ASN A 138 0.33 -6.41 10.90
N GLU A 139 1.53 -6.94 10.69
CA GLU A 139 1.93 -8.25 11.20
C GLU A 139 1.98 -8.37 12.73
N GLN A 140 2.02 -7.24 13.45
CA GLN A 140 1.98 -7.18 14.91
C GLN A 140 0.54 -7.08 15.44
N GLY A 141 -0.46 -7.10 14.55
CA GLY A 141 -1.88 -6.98 14.90
C GLY A 141 -2.36 -5.54 15.14
N GLN A 142 -1.50 -4.54 14.92
CA GLN A 142 -1.82 -3.12 15.07
C GLN A 142 -2.51 -2.58 13.83
N TRP A 143 -3.44 -1.64 14.03
CA TRP A 143 -4.16 -1.00 12.94
C TRP A 143 -3.45 0.28 12.51
N LEU A 144 -3.33 0.49 11.20
CA LEU A 144 -2.80 1.69 10.59
C LEU A 144 -3.70 2.20 9.46
N ALA A 145 -3.81 3.52 9.39
CA ALA A 145 -4.45 4.23 8.30
C ALA A 145 -3.40 4.67 7.27
N VAL A 146 -3.59 4.26 6.03
CA VAL A 146 -2.68 4.54 4.91
C VAL A 146 -3.43 5.32 3.84
N SER A 147 -2.98 6.54 3.54
CA SER A 147 -3.61 7.44 2.59
C SER A 147 -2.91 7.39 1.23
N VAL A 148 -3.06 6.26 0.53
CA VAL A 148 -2.51 6.07 -0.83
C VAL A 148 -3.63 5.85 -1.84
N ASP A 149 -3.40 6.31 -3.07
CA ASP A 149 -4.36 6.11 -4.18
C ASP A 149 -4.61 4.61 -4.41
N ARG A 150 -5.85 4.23 -4.72
CA ARG A 150 -6.18 2.83 -5.02
C ARG A 150 -5.34 2.25 -6.15
N ARG A 151 -5.05 3.05 -7.18
CA ARG A 151 -4.21 2.67 -8.32
C ARG A 151 -2.75 2.48 -7.92
N TYR A 152 -2.33 3.04 -6.77
CA TYR A 152 -1.01 2.81 -6.23
C TYR A 152 -0.83 1.36 -5.76
N LEU A 153 -1.83 0.80 -5.07
CA LEU A 153 -1.80 -0.55 -4.50
C LEU A 153 -2.35 -1.64 -5.41
N PHE A 154 -3.29 -1.28 -6.30
CA PHE A 154 -3.91 -2.19 -7.26
C PHE A 154 -3.90 -1.54 -8.65
N PRO A 155 -2.76 -1.61 -9.37
CA PRO A 155 -2.63 -1.09 -10.73
C PRO A 155 -3.27 -2.03 -11.76
N LEU A 156 -4.45 -2.58 -11.46
CA LEU A 156 -5.14 -3.50 -12.35
C LEU A 156 -5.94 -2.68 -13.38
N THR A 157 -5.52 -2.87 -14.63
CA THR A 157 -6.07 -2.51 -15.95
C THR A 157 -7.12 -1.41 -16.01
N LYS A 158 -6.89 -0.41 -16.89
CA LYS A 158 -7.94 0.52 -17.37
C LYS A 158 -9.17 -0.29 -17.76
N SER A 159 -10.30 0.03 -17.14
CA SER A 159 -11.63 -0.33 -17.68
C SER A 159 -11.83 0.29 -19.06
#